data_AF-A0A7S2E5H8-F1
#
_entry.id   AF-A0A7S2E5H8-F1
#
_cell.length_a   1.000
_cell.length_b   1.000
_cell.length_c   1.000
_cell.angle_alpha   90.00
_cell.angle_beta   90.00
_cell.angle_gamma   90.00
#
_symmetry.space_group_name_H-M   'P 1'
#
loop_
_entity.id
_entity.type
_entity.pdbx_description
1 polymer ?
#
loop_
_entity_poly.entity_id
_entity_poly.type
_entity_poly.pdbx_seq_one_letter_code
_entity_poly.pdbx_strand_id
1 'polypeptide(L)'
;MGRDVLLRMCIRPQHPIRTQLMLSFGVISILAILFVIIVSIIGVITADRIIKDSSRDYFETWAQRKLPFSAFLVSRTFSPLLPTDVPKLLRTVVHDRFVGYPDDPGYENDQLLPFRDMDSGGSKYPFDAPPLPFDWQIDDGNVNDKNYFEHIGNRRDWYTAEISTSSAFFAMQGACDPNIMDADHKKYHANCTIDSNNVEKGGAVAPSPTTASIYAKSKDLSPFLKALYETEPNAVTLAVMFSNSGAGASVVFPHVVMDATISYESIGCEWMRNENPYKPGKPIGTDEEILRCHRKGEKVSNREYNPLERGWCMEQALNPDKVHYVGPYLDAWKDHFWLMTLGQAVYDRKTKEFTGCTLLDISVEHITRLIESINITDSSSNALVRWDDEGTVIYSPKWDIKVADRTTTVSDPKLGIGISKEDFVEMKNLVDFSAPWNFTQVYEAYANAVIRRGSTRISAYPVPMPPEDYDESYRPEFMIISIFEESD
;
A
#
# COMPACT_ATOMS: atom_id res chain seq x y z
N MET A 1 102.19 -3.65 7.05
CA MET A 1 101.47 -4.75 7.73
C MET A 1 99.97 -4.83 7.38
N GLY A 2 99.32 -3.79 6.80
CA GLY A 2 97.88 -3.83 6.47
C GLY A 2 97.46 -4.52 5.15
N ARG A 3 98.38 -4.68 4.18
CA ARG A 3 98.05 -5.18 2.83
C ARG A 3 97.83 -6.70 2.77
N ASP A 4 98.56 -7.47 3.59
CA ASP A 4 98.46 -8.95 3.60
C ASP A 4 97.26 -9.47 4.40
N VAL A 5 96.75 -8.69 5.35
CA VAL A 5 95.56 -9.06 6.13
C VAL A 5 94.29 -8.90 5.30
N LEU A 6 94.19 -7.81 4.51
CA LEU A 6 93.07 -7.56 3.59
C LEU A 6 92.99 -8.61 2.46
N LEU A 7 94.13 -9.06 1.94
CA LEU A 7 94.19 -10.12 0.93
C LEU A 7 93.76 -11.49 1.46
N ARG A 8 94.00 -11.77 2.75
CA ARG A 8 93.65 -13.06 3.37
C ARG A 8 92.21 -13.16 3.87
N MET A 9 91.58 -12.04 4.23
CA MET A 9 90.24 -12.08 4.82
C MET A 9 89.10 -11.84 3.81
N CYS A 10 89.35 -11.22 2.66
CA CYS A 10 88.25 -10.77 1.79
C CYS A 10 88.29 -11.29 0.34
N ILE A 11 89.37 -11.93 -0.11
CA ILE A 11 89.55 -12.32 -1.52
C ILE A 11 89.85 -13.82 -1.59
N ARG A 12 89.02 -14.60 -2.29
CA ARG A 12 89.27 -16.02 -2.52
C ARG A 12 90.38 -16.18 -3.56
N PRO A 13 91.55 -16.74 -3.24
CA PRO A 13 92.68 -16.79 -4.19
C PRO A 13 92.41 -17.67 -5.42
N GLN A 14 91.39 -18.53 -5.36
CA GLN A 14 91.02 -19.47 -6.42
C GLN A 14 90.18 -18.83 -7.56
N HIS A 15 89.76 -17.57 -7.42
CA HIS A 15 88.95 -16.89 -8.45
C HIS A 15 89.64 -15.61 -8.93
N PRO A 16 89.59 -15.29 -10.25
CA PRO A 16 90.09 -14.02 -10.76
C PRO A 16 89.42 -12.84 -10.06
N ILE A 17 90.17 -11.77 -9.77
CA ILE A 17 89.65 -10.53 -9.16
C ILE A 17 88.43 -10.01 -9.92
N ARG A 18 88.44 -10.10 -11.27
CA ARG A 18 87.33 -9.72 -12.14
C ARG A 18 86.04 -10.51 -11.84
N THR A 19 86.14 -11.81 -11.59
CA THR A 19 85.00 -12.68 -11.27
C THR A 19 84.45 -12.38 -9.88
N GLN A 20 85.33 -12.11 -8.91
CA GLN A 20 84.91 -11.72 -7.56
C GLN A 20 84.23 -10.36 -7.53
N LEU A 21 84.73 -9.39 -8.30
CA LEU A 21 84.10 -8.07 -8.49
C LEU A 21 82.74 -8.18 -9.19
N MET A 22 82.62 -9.01 -10.23
CA MET A 22 81.32 -9.24 -10.88
C MET A 22 80.31 -9.94 -9.97
N LEU A 23 80.73 -10.93 -9.18
CA LEU A 23 79.86 -11.60 -8.22
C LEU A 23 79.42 -10.67 -7.09
N SER A 24 80.32 -9.87 -6.54
CA SER A 24 79.97 -8.89 -5.50
C SER A 24 79.07 -7.77 -6.05
N PHE A 25 79.34 -7.27 -7.25
CA PHE A 25 78.46 -6.30 -7.93
C PHE A 25 77.07 -6.90 -8.23
N GLY A 26 77.03 -8.15 -8.69
CA GLY A 26 75.79 -8.90 -8.94
C GLY A 26 74.98 -9.13 -7.68
N VAL A 27 75.60 -9.55 -6.58
CA VAL A 27 74.94 -9.75 -5.28
C VAL A 27 74.42 -8.43 -4.71
N ILE A 28 75.22 -7.36 -4.76
CA ILE A 28 74.78 -6.02 -4.31
C ILE A 28 73.60 -5.52 -5.16
N SER A 29 73.66 -5.70 -6.48
CA SER A 29 72.58 -5.30 -7.39
C SER A 29 71.29 -6.09 -7.13
N ILE A 30 71.40 -7.42 -6.93
CA ILE A 30 70.25 -8.28 -6.59
C ILE A 30 69.65 -7.88 -5.25
N LEU A 31 70.47 -7.63 -4.22
CA LEU A 31 70.01 -7.17 -2.91
C LEU A 31 69.33 -5.79 -3.00
N ALA A 32 69.88 -4.86 -3.79
CA ALA A 32 69.28 -3.55 -4.01
C ALA A 32 67.92 -3.67 -4.73
N ILE A 33 67.82 -4.51 -5.75
CA ILE A 33 66.56 -4.77 -6.47
C ILE A 33 65.53 -5.43 -5.52
N LEU A 34 65.93 -6.46 -4.77
CA LEU A 34 65.07 -7.11 -3.77
C LEU A 34 64.58 -6.13 -2.71
N PHE A 35 65.46 -5.25 -2.22
CA PHE A 35 65.10 -4.23 -1.25
C PHE A 35 64.06 -3.25 -1.81
N VAL A 36 64.25 -2.77 -3.04
CA VAL A 36 63.28 -1.88 -3.70
C VAL A 36 61.94 -2.59 -3.92
N ILE A 37 61.95 -3.87 -4.32
CA ILE A 37 60.73 -4.67 -4.48
C ILE A 37 60.02 -4.83 -3.13
N ILE A 38 60.73 -5.19 -2.07
CA ILE A 38 60.17 -5.34 -0.72
C ILE A 38 59.57 -4.02 -0.22
N VAL A 39 60.29 -2.90 -0.37
CA VAL A 39 59.80 -1.57 0.01
C VAL A 39 58.57 -1.18 -0.81
N SER A 40 58.54 -1.49 -2.10
CA SER A 40 57.39 -1.22 -2.97
C SER A 40 56.17 -2.06 -2.58
N ILE A 41 56.35 -3.35 -2.29
CA ILE A 41 55.30 -4.24 -1.81
C ILE A 41 54.75 -3.74 -0.47
N ILE A 42 55.63 -3.41 0.48
CA ILE A 42 55.23 -2.85 1.77
C ILE A 42 54.45 -1.55 1.55
N GLY A 43 54.94 -0.65 0.69
CA GLY A 43 54.28 0.61 0.37
C GLY A 43 52.89 0.44 -0.24
N VAL A 44 52.72 -0.49 -1.19
CA VAL A 44 51.41 -0.81 -1.77
C VAL A 44 50.47 -1.40 -0.71
N ILE A 45 50.94 -2.33 0.12
CA ILE A 45 50.12 -2.93 1.19
C ILE A 45 49.73 -1.87 2.24
N THR A 46 50.63 -0.95 2.60
CA THR A 46 50.31 0.13 3.55
C THR A 46 49.37 1.15 2.94
N ALA A 47 49.56 1.53 1.68
CA ALA A 47 48.66 2.44 0.98
C ALA A 47 47.25 1.85 0.84
N ASP A 48 47.13 0.58 0.45
CA ASP A 48 45.83 -0.13 0.37
C ASP A 48 45.12 -0.15 1.73
N ARG A 49 45.85 -0.46 2.81
CA ARG A 49 45.29 -0.43 4.17
C ARG A 49 44.85 0.97 4.58
N ILE A 50 45.68 1.99 4.37
CA ILE A 50 45.36 3.38 4.73
C ILE A 50 44.15 3.89 3.93
N ILE A 51 44.07 3.57 2.64
CA ILE A 51 42.95 3.97 1.79
C ILE A 51 41.67 3.24 2.22
N LYS A 52 41.74 1.95 2.54
CA LYS A 52 40.60 1.18 3.05
C LYS A 52 40.12 1.71 4.40
N ASP A 53 41.03 1.94 5.34
CA ASP A 53 40.70 2.48 6.66
C ASP A 53 40.11 3.89 6.55
N SER A 54 40.72 4.78 5.76
CA SER A 54 40.21 6.14 5.56
C SER A 54 38.88 6.18 4.79
N SER A 55 38.69 5.30 3.82
CA SER A 55 37.42 5.20 3.08
C SER A 55 36.32 4.64 3.98
N ARG A 56 36.65 3.65 4.83
CA ARG A 56 35.71 3.11 5.83
C ARG A 56 35.30 4.16 6.84
N ASP A 57 36.24 4.95 7.37
CA ASP A 57 35.92 6.02 8.33
C ASP A 57 35.08 7.14 7.69
N TYR A 58 35.40 7.53 6.44
CA TYR A 58 34.62 8.53 5.71
C TYR A 58 33.22 8.03 5.37
N PHE A 59 33.11 6.77 4.89
CA PHE A 59 31.83 6.13 4.62
C PHE A 59 31.04 5.96 5.90
N GLU A 60 31.66 5.52 6.99
CA GLU A 60 31.00 5.38 8.28
C GLU A 60 30.47 6.71 8.80
N THR A 61 31.24 7.79 8.68
CA THR A 61 30.82 9.14 9.07
C THR A 61 29.72 9.67 8.15
N TRP A 62 29.84 9.45 6.84
CA TRP A 62 28.83 9.86 5.87
C TRP A 62 27.52 9.09 6.08
N ALA A 63 27.60 7.77 6.24
CA ALA A 63 26.48 6.89 6.52
C ALA A 63 25.83 7.25 7.86
N GLN A 64 26.59 7.45 8.94
CA GLN A 64 26.04 7.91 10.22
C GLN A 64 25.32 9.27 10.09
N ARG A 65 25.78 10.17 9.21
CA ARG A 65 25.14 11.48 9.00
C ARG A 65 23.97 11.45 8.02
N LYS A 66 23.94 10.51 7.08
CA LYS A 66 23.00 10.50 5.95
C LYS A 66 21.96 9.39 6.02
N LEU A 67 22.28 8.23 6.58
CA LEU A 67 21.31 7.14 6.79
C LEU A 67 20.10 7.57 7.60
N PRO A 68 20.25 8.27 8.74
CA PRO A 68 19.11 8.82 9.47
C PRO A 68 18.17 9.66 8.61
N PHE A 69 18.78 10.40 7.68
CA PHE A 69 18.08 11.31 6.79
C PHE A 69 17.40 10.57 5.63
N SER A 70 17.81 9.34 5.33
CA SER A 70 17.32 8.55 4.22
C SER A 70 15.87 8.12 4.39
N ALA A 71 15.55 7.36 5.45
CA ALA A 71 14.19 6.94 5.72
C ALA A 71 13.26 8.15 5.94
N PHE A 72 13.78 9.21 6.56
CA PHE A 72 13.10 10.50 6.68
C PHE A 72 12.78 11.14 5.32
N LEU A 73 13.76 11.24 4.40
CA LEU A 73 13.57 11.79 3.05
C LEU A 73 12.53 10.99 2.26
N VAL A 74 12.62 9.66 2.33
CA VAL A 74 11.68 8.77 1.64
C VAL A 74 10.28 8.97 2.23
N SER A 75 10.13 8.96 3.55
CA SER A 75 8.85 9.24 4.22
C SER A 75 8.30 10.61 3.85
N ARG A 76 9.14 11.66 3.86
CA ARG A 76 8.76 13.03 3.48
C ARG A 76 8.30 13.14 2.02
N THR A 77 8.91 12.39 1.13
CA THR A 77 8.57 12.39 -0.30
C THR A 77 7.32 11.55 -0.57
N PHE A 78 7.17 10.43 0.13
CA PHE A 78 6.08 9.48 -0.06
C PHE A 78 4.78 9.91 0.64
N SER A 79 4.85 10.49 1.84
CA SER A 79 3.66 10.84 2.63
C SER A 79 2.65 11.73 1.89
N PRO A 80 3.06 12.79 1.16
CA PRO A 80 2.14 13.61 0.38
C PRO A 80 1.46 12.87 -0.79
N LEU A 81 1.97 11.71 -1.19
CA LEU A 81 1.41 10.88 -2.25
C LEU A 81 0.28 9.95 -1.74
N LEU A 82 0.02 9.93 -0.43
CA LEU A 82 -1.08 9.18 0.18
C LEU A 82 -2.38 10.01 0.13
N PRO A 83 -3.40 9.57 -0.63
CA PRO A 83 -4.58 10.38 -0.91
C PRO A 83 -5.63 10.32 0.20
N THR A 84 -5.31 10.86 1.39
CA THR A 84 -6.22 10.82 2.56
C THR A 84 -7.48 11.67 2.42
N ASP A 85 -7.45 12.68 1.56
CA ASP A 85 -8.57 13.62 1.42
C ASP A 85 -9.71 13.04 0.57
N VAL A 86 -9.40 12.11 -0.34
CA VAL A 86 -10.41 11.50 -1.22
C VAL A 86 -11.43 10.67 -0.45
N PRO A 87 -11.05 9.73 0.43
CA PRO A 87 -12.02 9.03 1.28
C PRO A 87 -12.87 9.96 2.15
N LYS A 88 -12.27 11.03 2.72
CA LYS A 88 -13.00 12.00 3.55
C LYS A 88 -14.06 12.76 2.75
N LEU A 89 -13.69 13.21 1.55
CA LEU A 89 -14.60 13.90 0.65
C LEU A 89 -15.73 12.96 0.21
N LEU A 90 -15.39 11.73 -0.18
CA LEU A 90 -16.37 10.73 -0.58
C LEU A 90 -17.34 10.40 0.56
N ARG A 91 -16.84 10.25 1.79
CA ARG A 91 -17.67 10.06 2.99
C ARG A 91 -18.62 11.23 3.17
N THR A 92 -18.14 12.46 3.02
CA THR A 92 -18.96 13.67 3.19
C THR A 92 -20.09 13.73 2.17
N VAL A 93 -19.81 13.42 0.90
CA VAL A 93 -20.83 13.35 -0.16
C VAL A 93 -21.90 12.30 0.18
N VAL A 94 -21.50 11.11 0.61
CA VAL A 94 -22.45 10.05 0.97
C VAL A 94 -23.25 10.43 2.22
N HIS A 95 -22.59 10.95 3.25
CA HIS A 95 -23.21 11.41 4.50
C HIS A 95 -24.27 12.51 4.26
N ASP A 96 -24.08 13.37 3.26
CA ASP A 96 -25.06 14.39 2.88
C ASP A 96 -26.13 13.88 1.92
N ARG A 97 -25.84 12.89 1.07
CA ARG A 97 -26.84 12.32 0.15
C ARG A 97 -27.81 11.40 0.86
N PHE A 98 -27.34 10.59 1.82
CA PHE A 98 -28.09 9.47 2.43
C PHE A 98 -28.74 9.80 3.78
N VAL A 99 -29.00 11.08 4.05
CA VAL A 99 -29.59 11.54 5.32
C VAL A 99 -30.89 10.81 5.65
N GLY A 100 -30.98 10.27 6.87
CA GLY A 100 -32.15 9.55 7.37
C GLY A 100 -32.13 8.03 7.11
N TYR A 101 -31.10 7.50 6.46
CA TYR A 101 -30.98 6.07 6.19
C TYR A 101 -30.92 5.23 7.49
N PRO A 102 -31.51 4.02 7.56
CA PRO A 102 -32.40 3.40 6.59
C PRO A 102 -33.89 3.60 6.89
N ASP A 103 -34.27 4.23 8.01
CA ASP A 103 -35.64 4.11 8.53
C ASP A 103 -36.36 5.45 8.78
N ASP A 104 -35.70 6.59 8.57
CA ASP A 104 -36.33 7.89 8.83
C ASP A 104 -37.36 8.24 7.74
N PRO A 105 -38.61 8.60 8.09
CA PRO A 105 -39.62 8.95 7.10
C PRO A 105 -39.14 10.06 6.15
N GLY A 106 -39.05 9.73 4.86
CA GLY A 106 -38.54 10.63 3.84
C GLY A 106 -37.05 10.47 3.50
N TYR A 107 -36.34 9.47 4.03
CA TYR A 107 -34.96 9.19 3.59
C TYR A 107 -34.87 8.71 2.13
N GLU A 108 -35.91 8.01 1.66
CA GLU A 108 -36.04 7.52 0.28
C GLU A 108 -36.17 8.67 -0.72
N ASN A 109 -36.61 9.83 -0.25
CA ASN A 109 -36.76 11.04 -1.03
C ASN A 109 -35.81 12.13 -0.51
N ASP A 110 -35.82 13.27 -1.19
CA ASP A 110 -34.88 14.36 -0.93
C ASP A 110 -35.30 15.27 0.25
N GLN A 111 -36.38 14.94 0.98
CA GLN A 111 -36.96 15.80 2.02
C GLN A 111 -36.00 16.16 3.16
N LEU A 112 -35.04 15.27 3.46
CA LEU A 112 -34.08 15.44 4.56
C LEU A 112 -32.79 16.15 4.12
N LEU A 113 -32.65 16.47 2.84
CA LEU A 113 -31.48 17.15 2.32
C LEU A 113 -31.47 18.63 2.72
N PRO A 114 -30.27 19.21 2.94
CA PRO A 114 -30.13 20.61 3.30
C PRO A 114 -30.21 21.57 2.09
N PHE A 115 -30.35 21.03 0.88
CA PHE A 115 -30.31 21.79 -0.37
C PHE A 115 -31.73 22.19 -0.77
N ARG A 116 -32.02 23.49 -0.76
CA ARG A 116 -33.32 24.02 -1.16
C ARG A 116 -33.33 24.33 -2.65
N ASP A 117 -34.22 23.69 -3.38
CA ASP A 117 -34.50 23.99 -4.77
C ASP A 117 -35.26 25.32 -4.88
N MET A 118 -34.77 26.21 -5.74
CA MET A 118 -35.35 27.55 -5.89
C MET A 118 -36.72 27.51 -6.60
N ASP A 119 -36.92 26.55 -7.48
CA ASP A 119 -38.14 26.45 -8.30
C ASP A 119 -39.29 25.79 -7.54
N SER A 120 -39.06 24.62 -6.95
CA SER A 120 -40.08 23.91 -6.17
C SER A 120 -40.22 24.43 -4.73
N GLY A 121 -39.20 25.13 -4.22
CA GLY A 121 -39.10 25.56 -2.83
C GLY A 121 -38.85 24.42 -1.82
N GLY A 122 -38.83 23.17 -2.28
CA GLY A 122 -38.59 21.96 -1.50
C GLY A 122 -37.11 21.56 -1.44
N SER A 123 -36.80 20.53 -0.66
CA SER A 123 -35.45 19.97 -0.60
C SER A 123 -35.19 19.08 -1.82
N LYS A 124 -34.04 19.29 -2.48
CA LYS A 124 -33.62 18.53 -3.67
C LYS A 124 -32.10 18.47 -3.77
N TYR A 125 -31.54 17.29 -4.06
CA TYR A 125 -30.11 17.18 -4.32
C TYR A 125 -29.74 17.97 -5.60
N PRO A 126 -28.59 18.67 -5.63
CA PRO A 126 -28.23 19.53 -6.76
C PRO A 126 -27.88 18.75 -8.05
N PHE A 127 -27.72 17.42 -7.95
CA PHE A 127 -27.45 16.54 -9.08
C PHE A 127 -28.65 15.64 -9.34
N ASP A 128 -28.88 15.34 -10.62
CA ASP A 128 -29.88 14.39 -11.10
C ASP A 128 -29.26 13.59 -12.25
N ALA A 129 -28.32 12.70 -11.89
CA ALA A 129 -27.59 11.92 -12.89
C ALA A 129 -28.50 10.84 -13.53
N PRO A 130 -28.14 10.30 -14.71
CA PRO A 130 -28.81 9.12 -15.26
C PRO A 130 -28.68 7.90 -14.31
N PRO A 131 -29.66 6.98 -14.31
CA PRO A 131 -29.55 5.74 -13.54
C PRO A 131 -28.26 5.00 -13.84
N LEU A 132 -27.68 4.37 -12.82
CA LEU A 132 -26.43 3.63 -12.98
C LEU A 132 -26.69 2.32 -13.74
N PRO A 133 -25.87 1.97 -14.73
CA PRO A 133 -25.90 0.64 -15.32
C PRO A 133 -25.44 -0.40 -14.29
N PHE A 134 -25.84 -1.66 -14.48
CA PHE A 134 -25.18 -2.79 -13.84
C PHE A 134 -23.81 -3.06 -14.49
N ASP A 135 -22.94 -3.78 -13.80
CA ASP A 135 -21.60 -4.12 -14.29
C ASP A 135 -21.62 -4.79 -15.68
N TRP A 136 -22.59 -5.66 -15.93
CA TRP A 136 -22.73 -6.40 -17.18
C TRP A 136 -23.28 -5.56 -18.35
N GLN A 137 -23.92 -4.43 -18.07
CA GLN A 137 -24.48 -3.49 -19.05
C GLN A 137 -23.44 -2.49 -19.58
N ILE A 138 -22.18 -2.92 -19.68
CA ILE A 138 -21.13 -2.08 -20.24
C ILE A 138 -21.27 -2.09 -21.78
N ASP A 139 -21.77 -1.00 -22.34
CA ASP A 139 -21.91 -0.85 -23.79
C ASP A 139 -20.53 -0.63 -24.43
N ASP A 140 -19.96 -1.69 -25.02
CA ASP A 140 -18.72 -1.75 -25.80
C ASP A 140 -17.44 -1.19 -25.15
N GLY A 141 -17.47 -0.77 -23.88
CA GLY A 141 -16.33 -0.21 -23.15
C GLY A 141 -15.70 0.97 -23.89
N ASN A 142 -16.01 2.21 -23.51
CA ASN A 142 -15.46 3.39 -24.21
C ASN A 142 -13.92 3.48 -24.14
N VAL A 143 -13.27 2.60 -23.37
CA VAL A 143 -11.83 2.45 -23.23
C VAL A 143 -11.34 1.20 -23.96
N ASN A 144 -10.45 1.36 -24.93
CA ASN A 144 -9.84 0.29 -25.73
C ASN A 144 -8.35 0.56 -25.98
N ASP A 145 -7.67 -0.37 -26.65
CA ASP A 145 -6.22 -0.30 -26.87
C ASP A 145 -5.76 0.92 -27.68
N LYS A 146 -6.67 1.61 -28.39
CA LYS A 146 -6.34 2.84 -29.15
C LYS A 146 -6.49 4.12 -28.34
N ASN A 147 -7.33 4.15 -27.31
CA ASN A 147 -7.65 5.37 -26.56
C ASN A 147 -7.45 5.25 -25.04
N TYR A 148 -6.98 4.10 -24.53
CA TYR A 148 -6.86 3.91 -23.08
C TYR A 148 -6.00 4.97 -22.39
N PHE A 149 -4.96 5.49 -23.06
CA PHE A 149 -4.09 6.49 -22.48
C PHE A 149 -4.84 7.79 -22.15
N GLU A 150 -5.83 8.17 -22.95
CA GLU A 150 -6.68 9.35 -22.70
C GLU A 150 -7.60 9.15 -21.50
N HIS A 151 -8.13 7.94 -21.33
CA HIS A 151 -9.15 7.65 -20.32
C HIS A 151 -8.59 7.21 -18.97
N ILE A 152 -7.53 6.40 -18.98
CA ILE A 152 -6.98 5.75 -17.78
C ILE A 152 -5.46 5.84 -17.72
N GLY A 153 -4.79 6.52 -18.66
CA GLY A 153 -3.34 6.70 -18.66
C GLY A 153 -2.57 5.38 -18.65
N ASN A 154 -1.61 5.24 -17.74
CA ASN A 154 -0.77 4.05 -17.60
C ASN A 154 -1.43 2.90 -16.82
N ARG A 155 -2.74 2.99 -16.54
CA ARG A 155 -3.47 2.02 -15.69
C ARG A 155 -4.04 0.82 -16.47
N ARG A 156 -3.77 0.70 -17.78
CA ARG A 156 -4.35 -0.35 -18.64
C ARG A 156 -4.14 -1.75 -18.10
N ASP A 157 -2.94 -2.04 -17.61
CA ASP A 157 -2.56 -3.36 -17.08
C ASP A 157 -3.32 -3.74 -15.80
N TRP A 158 -3.96 -2.77 -15.14
CA TRP A 158 -4.77 -3.01 -13.96
C TRP A 158 -6.10 -3.68 -14.31
N TYR A 159 -6.60 -3.50 -15.53
CA TYR A 159 -7.92 -3.99 -15.94
C TYR A 159 -7.80 -5.13 -16.96
N THR A 160 -8.38 -6.29 -16.65
CA THR A 160 -8.43 -7.49 -17.51
C THR A 160 -9.78 -7.67 -18.21
N ALA A 161 -10.70 -6.72 -18.01
CA ALA A 161 -12.07 -6.76 -18.52
C ALA A 161 -12.35 -5.52 -19.39
N GLU A 162 -13.55 -5.51 -19.96
CA GLU A 162 -14.15 -4.32 -20.55
C GLU A 162 -14.20 -3.22 -19.48
N ILE A 163 -13.79 -2.02 -19.86
CA ILE A 163 -13.73 -0.85 -18.97
C ILE A 163 -14.41 0.34 -19.64
N SER A 164 -15.13 1.10 -18.82
CA SER A 164 -15.81 2.33 -19.19
C SER A 164 -15.53 3.40 -18.14
N THR A 165 -15.16 4.58 -18.60
CA THR A 165 -14.95 5.79 -17.79
C THR A 165 -16.07 6.81 -17.99
N SER A 166 -17.15 6.41 -18.67
CA SER A 166 -18.30 7.27 -18.93
C SER A 166 -19.17 7.47 -17.68
N SER A 167 -19.36 6.42 -16.88
CA SER A 167 -20.12 6.43 -15.63
C SER A 167 -19.57 5.42 -14.62
N ALA A 168 -20.01 5.53 -13.38
CA ALA A 168 -19.95 4.44 -12.41
C ALA A 168 -21.00 3.36 -12.76
N PHE A 169 -20.92 2.22 -12.09
CA PHE A 169 -21.95 1.18 -12.15
C PHE A 169 -22.47 0.86 -10.75
N PHE A 170 -23.65 0.25 -10.71
CA PHE A 170 -24.25 -0.30 -9.49
C PHE A 170 -24.09 -1.81 -9.46
N ALA A 171 -23.74 -2.35 -8.29
CA ALA A 171 -23.72 -3.79 -8.07
C ALA A 171 -24.54 -4.16 -6.83
N MET A 172 -25.22 -5.28 -6.92
CA MET A 172 -25.95 -5.95 -5.83
C MET A 172 -25.78 -7.46 -6.02
N GLN A 173 -25.96 -8.24 -4.94
CA GLN A 173 -25.73 -9.68 -5.00
C GLN A 173 -26.64 -10.37 -6.04
N GLY A 174 -26.01 -11.18 -6.88
CA GLY A 174 -26.67 -11.95 -7.93
C GLY A 174 -26.97 -11.16 -9.21
N ALA A 175 -26.56 -9.89 -9.33
CA ALA A 175 -26.73 -9.15 -10.59
C ALA A 175 -25.88 -9.78 -11.71
N CYS A 176 -26.48 -9.99 -12.88
CA CYS A 176 -25.92 -10.82 -13.95
C CYS A 176 -26.60 -10.54 -15.29
N ASP A 177 -25.96 -10.94 -16.40
CA ASP A 177 -26.59 -10.87 -17.72
C ASP A 177 -27.51 -12.09 -17.94
N PRO A 178 -28.84 -11.90 -18.04
CA PRO A 178 -29.78 -13.02 -18.18
C PRO A 178 -29.69 -13.73 -19.54
N ASN A 179 -28.91 -13.19 -20.50
CA ASN A 179 -28.72 -13.81 -21.82
C ASN A 179 -27.49 -14.71 -21.88
N ILE A 180 -26.65 -14.72 -20.83
CA ILE A 180 -25.44 -15.53 -20.77
C ILE A 180 -25.75 -16.85 -20.06
N MET A 181 -25.58 -17.95 -20.78
CA MET A 181 -25.81 -19.31 -20.28
C MET A 181 -24.51 -20.10 -20.07
N ASP A 182 -23.38 -19.56 -20.53
CA ASP A 182 -22.07 -20.19 -20.41
C ASP A 182 -21.48 -19.96 -19.02
N ALA A 183 -21.23 -21.04 -18.28
CA ALA A 183 -20.75 -20.98 -16.90
C ALA A 183 -19.33 -20.41 -16.76
N ASP A 184 -18.54 -20.47 -17.84
CA ASP A 184 -17.16 -19.94 -17.86
C ASP A 184 -17.12 -18.44 -18.23
N HIS A 185 -18.27 -17.83 -18.53
CA HIS A 185 -18.33 -16.43 -18.93
C HIS A 185 -18.34 -15.49 -17.71
N LYS A 186 -17.54 -14.41 -17.75
CA LYS A 186 -17.41 -13.45 -16.63
C LYS A 186 -18.74 -12.85 -16.15
N LYS A 187 -19.69 -12.65 -17.07
CA LYS A 187 -21.04 -12.08 -16.80
C LYS A 187 -22.07 -13.10 -16.28
N TYR A 188 -21.70 -14.38 -16.20
CA TYR A 188 -22.61 -15.47 -15.82
C TYR A 188 -22.88 -15.48 -14.31
N HIS A 189 -24.11 -15.86 -13.95
CA HIS A 189 -24.46 -16.32 -12.61
C HIS A 189 -25.53 -17.41 -12.73
N ALA A 190 -25.49 -18.41 -11.86
CA ALA A 190 -26.39 -19.56 -11.97
C ALA A 190 -27.85 -19.13 -11.74
N ASN A 191 -28.76 -19.56 -12.62
CA ASN A 191 -30.18 -19.18 -12.60
C ASN A 191 -30.41 -17.67 -12.71
N CYS A 192 -29.56 -16.96 -13.46
CA CYS A 192 -29.77 -15.54 -13.75
C CYS A 192 -31.14 -15.31 -14.41
N THR A 193 -31.96 -14.45 -13.82
CA THR A 193 -33.25 -14.03 -14.39
C THR A 193 -33.38 -12.51 -14.34
N ILE A 194 -34.44 -11.97 -14.95
CA ILE A 194 -34.77 -10.55 -14.83
C ILE A 194 -34.98 -10.16 -13.35
N ASP A 195 -35.52 -11.06 -12.52
CA ASP A 195 -35.69 -10.81 -11.09
C ASP A 195 -34.34 -10.69 -10.35
N SER A 196 -33.27 -11.32 -10.84
CA SER A 196 -31.91 -11.15 -10.29
C SER A 196 -31.41 -9.70 -10.42
N ASN A 197 -31.91 -8.96 -11.41
CA ASN A 197 -31.56 -7.56 -11.67
C ASN A 197 -32.65 -6.57 -11.21
N ASN A 198 -33.65 -7.02 -10.46
CA ASN A 198 -34.77 -6.18 -10.05
C ASN A 198 -34.42 -5.34 -8.80
N VAL A 199 -34.06 -4.07 -9.03
CA VAL A 199 -33.67 -3.13 -7.96
C VAL A 199 -34.79 -2.85 -6.95
N GLU A 200 -36.05 -2.91 -7.37
CA GLU A 200 -37.22 -2.69 -6.49
C GLU A 200 -37.37 -3.80 -5.43
N LYS A 201 -36.90 -5.01 -5.75
CA LYS A 201 -36.88 -6.15 -4.82
C LYS A 201 -35.52 -6.33 -4.13
N GLY A 202 -34.48 -5.64 -4.59
CA GLY A 202 -33.10 -5.85 -4.17
C GLY A 202 -32.43 -7.10 -4.77
N GLY A 203 -32.88 -7.54 -5.95
CA GLY A 203 -32.39 -8.76 -6.60
C GLY A 203 -33.02 -10.05 -6.05
N ALA A 204 -32.56 -11.19 -6.55
CA ALA A 204 -33.11 -12.50 -6.23
C ALA A 204 -32.29 -13.28 -5.18
N VAL A 205 -30.99 -13.00 -5.05
CA VAL A 205 -30.08 -13.74 -4.16
C VAL A 205 -30.22 -13.28 -2.71
N ALA A 206 -30.14 -11.96 -2.48
CA ALA A 206 -30.31 -11.36 -1.16
C ALA A 206 -31.27 -10.15 -1.24
N PRO A 207 -32.59 -10.40 -1.41
CA PRO A 207 -33.58 -9.32 -1.48
C PRO A 207 -33.47 -8.37 -0.29
N SER A 208 -33.49 -7.07 -0.56
CA SER A 208 -33.31 -6.05 0.48
C SER A 208 -34.22 -4.84 0.25
N PRO A 209 -34.94 -4.38 1.31
CA PRO A 209 -35.87 -3.27 1.20
C PRO A 209 -35.18 -1.93 0.92
N THR A 210 -33.88 -1.80 1.17
CA THR A 210 -33.17 -0.53 1.01
C THR A 210 -32.52 -0.36 -0.38
N THR A 211 -32.52 -1.40 -1.22
CA THR A 211 -31.80 -1.40 -2.51
C THR A 211 -32.34 -0.35 -3.48
N ALA A 212 -33.66 -0.24 -3.63
CA ALA A 212 -34.28 0.71 -4.55
C ALA A 212 -33.89 2.17 -4.23
N SER A 213 -33.98 2.52 -2.95
CA SER A 213 -33.58 3.85 -2.44
C SER A 213 -32.07 4.09 -2.59
N ILE A 214 -31.24 3.06 -2.35
CA ILE A 214 -29.80 3.17 -2.60
C ILE A 214 -29.53 3.41 -4.08
N TYR A 215 -30.09 2.60 -4.97
CA TYR A 215 -29.91 2.70 -6.42
C TYR A 215 -30.33 4.08 -6.94
N ALA A 216 -31.52 4.55 -6.56
CA ALA A 216 -32.06 5.83 -6.99
C ALA A 216 -31.20 7.02 -6.58
N LYS A 217 -30.62 7.02 -5.37
CA LYS A 217 -29.80 8.12 -4.84
C LYS A 217 -28.33 8.03 -5.27
N SER A 218 -27.86 6.82 -5.53
CA SER A 218 -26.46 6.51 -5.87
C SER A 218 -26.00 7.05 -7.22
N LYS A 219 -26.92 7.25 -8.16
CA LYS A 219 -26.60 7.84 -9.47
C LYS A 219 -25.87 9.18 -9.34
N ASP A 220 -26.21 9.96 -8.32
CA ASP A 220 -25.63 11.27 -8.08
C ASP A 220 -24.20 11.20 -7.55
N LEU A 221 -23.70 10.01 -7.19
CA LEU A 221 -22.31 9.78 -6.81
C LEU A 221 -21.38 9.64 -8.03
N SER A 222 -21.90 9.23 -9.19
CA SER A 222 -21.08 8.96 -10.38
C SER A 222 -20.23 10.16 -10.81
N PRO A 223 -20.73 11.41 -10.87
CA PRO A 223 -19.90 12.56 -11.24
C PRO A 223 -18.75 12.80 -10.25
N PHE A 224 -18.99 12.60 -8.96
CA PHE A 224 -17.96 12.77 -7.92
C PHE A 224 -16.89 11.69 -8.00
N LEU A 225 -17.30 10.42 -8.11
CA LEU A 225 -16.39 9.30 -8.25
C LEU A 225 -15.47 9.47 -9.47
N LYS A 226 -16.04 9.89 -10.61
CA LYS A 226 -15.27 10.19 -11.81
C LYS A 226 -14.26 11.31 -11.60
N ALA A 227 -14.70 12.45 -11.08
CA ALA A 227 -13.83 13.61 -10.84
C ALA A 227 -12.66 13.24 -9.90
N LEU A 228 -12.94 12.52 -8.82
CA LEU A 228 -11.93 12.07 -7.86
C LEU A 228 -10.96 11.05 -8.47
N TYR A 229 -11.45 10.14 -9.31
CA TYR A 229 -10.59 9.17 -10.01
C TYR A 229 -9.62 9.84 -10.98
N GLU A 230 -10.09 10.90 -11.65
CA GLU A 230 -9.29 11.68 -12.59
C GLU A 230 -8.23 12.53 -11.86
N THR A 231 -8.52 13.03 -10.64
CA THR A 231 -7.54 13.75 -9.82
C THR A 231 -6.53 12.82 -9.14
N GLU A 232 -6.88 11.55 -8.93
CA GLU A 232 -6.03 10.55 -8.30
C GLU A 232 -5.41 9.59 -9.32
N PRO A 233 -4.19 9.88 -9.83
CA PRO A 233 -3.54 9.02 -10.83
C PRO A 233 -3.27 7.59 -10.32
N ASN A 234 -3.28 7.41 -9.00
CA ASN A 234 -2.94 6.15 -8.33
C ASN A 234 -4.18 5.32 -8.00
N ALA A 235 -5.38 5.85 -8.23
CA ALA A 235 -6.63 5.15 -7.98
C ALA A 235 -6.85 4.05 -9.03
N VAL A 236 -6.97 2.81 -8.57
CA VAL A 236 -7.48 1.66 -9.34
C VAL A 236 -9.01 1.73 -9.38
N THR A 237 -9.61 1.90 -8.19
CA THR A 237 -11.06 1.87 -8.00
C THR A 237 -11.43 2.90 -6.95
N LEU A 238 -12.53 3.62 -7.19
CA LEU A 238 -13.25 4.38 -6.18
C LEU A 238 -14.64 3.79 -6.02
N ALA A 239 -15.08 3.59 -4.79
CA ALA A 239 -16.40 3.05 -4.54
C ALA A 239 -17.05 3.54 -3.26
N VAL A 240 -18.37 3.40 -3.22
CA VAL A 240 -19.17 3.46 -2.00
C VAL A 240 -19.85 2.11 -1.85
N MET A 241 -19.63 1.49 -0.70
CA MET A 241 -19.95 0.10 -0.41
C MET A 241 -20.99 0.10 0.71
N PHE A 242 -22.27 -0.05 0.35
CA PHE A 242 -23.40 0.11 1.25
C PHE A 242 -23.65 -1.16 2.06
N SER A 243 -24.15 -0.98 3.29
CA SER A 243 -24.63 -2.10 4.11
C SER A 243 -25.87 -2.76 3.49
N ASN A 244 -26.76 -1.96 2.90
CA ASN A 244 -27.97 -2.41 2.18
C ASN A 244 -28.78 -3.44 2.99
N SER A 245 -29.00 -3.13 4.27
CA SER A 245 -29.64 -4.05 5.22
C SER A 245 -28.99 -5.44 5.25
N GLY A 246 -27.66 -5.51 5.30
CA GLY A 246 -26.89 -6.76 5.37
C GLY A 246 -26.66 -7.46 4.02
N ALA A 247 -27.48 -7.17 3.00
CA ALA A 247 -27.33 -7.77 1.68
C ALA A 247 -26.13 -7.19 0.91
N GLY A 248 -25.61 -6.03 1.31
CA GLY A 248 -24.56 -5.36 0.55
C GLY A 248 -25.06 -4.76 -0.77
N ALA A 249 -24.48 -3.63 -1.15
CA ALA A 249 -24.57 -3.07 -2.50
C ALA A 249 -23.37 -2.16 -2.73
N SER A 250 -23.06 -1.83 -3.98
CA SER A 250 -21.96 -0.92 -4.26
C SER A 250 -22.20 -0.02 -5.46
N VAL A 251 -21.54 1.12 -5.43
CA VAL A 251 -21.38 2.04 -6.55
C VAL A 251 -19.89 2.17 -6.80
N VAL A 252 -19.46 1.84 -8.00
CA VAL A 252 -18.04 1.60 -8.28
C VAL A 252 -17.64 2.34 -9.56
N PHE A 253 -16.47 2.98 -9.53
CA PHE A 253 -15.84 3.64 -10.67
C PHE A 253 -14.37 3.24 -10.78
N PRO A 254 -13.82 2.98 -11.98
CA PRO A 254 -14.50 3.01 -13.28
C PRO A 254 -15.47 1.83 -13.43
N HIS A 255 -16.31 1.88 -14.46
CA HIS A 255 -17.21 0.77 -14.78
C HIS A 255 -16.43 -0.37 -15.40
N VAL A 256 -16.40 -1.50 -14.69
CA VAL A 256 -15.74 -2.74 -15.09
C VAL A 256 -16.71 -3.90 -14.93
N VAL A 257 -16.51 -4.96 -15.71
CA VAL A 257 -17.26 -6.21 -15.56
C VAL A 257 -16.71 -6.99 -14.38
N MET A 258 -17.58 -7.40 -13.45
CA MET A 258 -17.20 -8.28 -12.35
C MET A 258 -16.95 -9.70 -12.87
N ASP A 259 -15.82 -10.30 -12.51
CA ASP A 259 -15.47 -11.64 -12.98
C ASP A 259 -16.12 -12.71 -12.10
N ALA A 260 -17.17 -13.36 -12.63
CA ALA A 260 -17.89 -14.44 -11.94
C ALA A 260 -17.05 -15.70 -11.69
N THR A 261 -15.94 -15.88 -12.41
CA THR A 261 -15.07 -17.05 -12.28
C THR A 261 -14.14 -16.97 -11.07
N ILE A 262 -14.05 -15.78 -10.45
CA ILE A 262 -13.24 -15.52 -9.29
C ILE A 262 -14.11 -15.56 -8.03
N SER A 263 -13.48 -15.97 -6.92
CA SER A 263 -14.11 -16.03 -5.60
C SER A 263 -13.27 -15.30 -4.57
N TYR A 264 -13.91 -14.87 -3.49
CA TYR A 264 -13.25 -14.32 -2.32
C TYR A 264 -13.59 -15.16 -1.08
N GLU A 265 -12.72 -15.11 -0.07
CA GLU A 265 -13.01 -15.68 1.24
C GLU A 265 -13.73 -14.64 2.12
N SER A 266 -14.90 -15.00 2.61
CA SER A 266 -15.72 -14.16 3.50
C SER A 266 -15.13 -14.13 4.91
N ILE A 267 -15.05 -12.95 5.54
CA ILE A 267 -14.75 -12.88 6.99
C ILE A 267 -16.00 -13.03 7.87
N GLY A 268 -17.19 -13.11 7.25
CA GLY A 268 -18.49 -13.06 7.89
C GLY A 268 -18.84 -11.68 8.46
N CYS A 269 -20.09 -11.52 8.92
CA CYS A 269 -20.63 -10.25 9.45
C CYS A 269 -20.85 -10.26 10.96
N GLU A 270 -20.33 -11.25 11.70
CA GLU A 270 -20.48 -11.32 13.17
C GLU A 270 -19.90 -10.10 13.89
N TRP A 271 -18.95 -9.39 13.26
CA TRP A 271 -18.42 -8.12 13.76
C TRP A 271 -19.47 -7.02 13.88
N MET A 272 -20.59 -7.10 13.15
CA MET A 272 -21.69 -6.13 13.26
C MET A 272 -22.42 -6.23 14.60
N ARG A 273 -22.18 -7.27 15.41
CA ARG A 273 -22.64 -7.36 16.80
C ARG A 273 -21.92 -6.41 17.75
N ASN A 274 -20.77 -5.88 17.35
CA ASN A 274 -20.06 -4.87 18.13
C ASN A 274 -20.93 -3.63 18.33
N GLU A 275 -20.67 -2.91 19.43
CA GLU A 275 -21.40 -1.70 19.76
C GLU A 275 -21.24 -0.63 18.67
N ASN A 276 -22.36 -0.02 18.27
CA ASN A 276 -22.37 1.07 17.32
C ASN A 276 -21.66 2.30 17.93
N PRO A 277 -20.59 2.83 17.31
CA PRO A 277 -19.80 3.94 17.84
C PRO A 277 -20.61 5.21 18.15
N TYR A 278 -21.78 5.38 17.51
CA TYR A 278 -22.66 6.53 17.69
C TYR A 278 -23.99 6.20 18.39
N LYS A 279 -24.22 4.93 18.75
CA LYS A 279 -25.41 4.47 19.49
C LYS A 279 -25.01 3.51 20.61
N PRO A 280 -24.56 4.04 21.77
CA PRO A 280 -24.16 3.21 22.89
C PRO A 280 -25.24 2.20 23.31
N GLY A 281 -24.83 0.97 23.58
CA GLY A 281 -25.68 -0.17 23.95
C GLY A 281 -26.46 -0.81 22.79
N LYS A 282 -26.28 -0.37 21.54
CA LYS A 282 -26.88 -0.99 20.36
C LYS A 282 -25.81 -1.57 19.44
N PRO A 283 -26.05 -2.74 18.79
CA PRO A 283 -25.11 -3.27 17.81
C PRO A 283 -25.07 -2.41 16.54
N ILE A 284 -24.01 -2.56 15.73
CA ILE A 284 -23.90 -1.93 14.41
C ILE A 284 -24.95 -2.46 13.43
N GLY A 285 -25.23 -3.76 13.48
CA GLY A 285 -26.24 -4.42 12.67
C GLY A 285 -27.16 -5.32 13.49
N THR A 286 -28.34 -5.60 12.93
CA THR A 286 -29.32 -6.52 13.49
C THR A 286 -28.98 -7.98 13.16
N ASP A 287 -29.60 -8.93 13.87
CA ASP A 287 -29.46 -10.36 13.56
C ASP A 287 -29.92 -10.70 12.14
N GLU A 288 -30.97 -10.02 11.64
CA GLU A 288 -31.47 -10.24 10.28
C GLU A 288 -30.46 -9.79 9.22
N GLU A 289 -29.79 -8.66 9.44
CA GLU A 289 -28.75 -8.17 8.54
C GLU A 289 -27.54 -9.10 8.53
N ILE A 290 -27.11 -9.58 9.72
CA ILE A 290 -25.98 -10.52 9.84
C ILE A 290 -26.28 -11.84 9.13
N LEU A 291 -27.51 -12.34 9.21
CA LEU A 291 -27.94 -13.59 8.57
C LEU A 291 -27.96 -13.52 7.03
N ARG A 292 -27.91 -12.32 6.44
CA ARG A 292 -27.80 -12.12 4.99
C ARG A 292 -26.36 -12.17 4.47
N CYS A 293 -25.37 -12.24 5.36
CA CYS A 293 -23.98 -12.45 4.98
C CYS A 293 -23.62 -13.94 4.93
N HIS A 294 -22.60 -14.25 4.13
CA HIS A 294 -21.98 -15.57 4.09
C HIS A 294 -21.19 -15.84 5.37
N ARG A 295 -20.87 -17.11 5.60
CA ARG A 295 -20.16 -17.52 6.81
C ARG A 295 -18.67 -17.22 6.69
N LYS A 296 -18.04 -16.94 7.83
CA LYS A 296 -16.58 -16.80 7.90
C LYS A 296 -15.87 -18.03 7.33
N GLY A 297 -14.92 -17.81 6.42
CA GLY A 297 -14.13 -18.84 5.73
C GLY A 297 -14.81 -19.44 4.49
N GLU A 298 -16.03 -19.00 4.16
CA GLU A 298 -16.72 -19.44 2.95
C GLU A 298 -16.09 -18.82 1.71
N LYS A 299 -15.90 -19.63 0.66
CA LYS A 299 -15.49 -19.15 -0.66
C LYS A 299 -16.74 -18.74 -1.44
N VAL A 300 -16.90 -17.44 -1.65
CA VAL A 300 -18.09 -16.83 -2.23
C VAL A 300 -17.77 -16.35 -3.65
N SER A 301 -18.68 -16.57 -4.60
CA SER A 301 -18.53 -16.03 -5.95
C SER A 301 -18.55 -14.50 -5.90
N ASN A 302 -17.76 -13.84 -6.74
CA ASN A 302 -17.82 -12.38 -6.86
C ASN A 302 -19.19 -11.84 -7.28
N ARG A 303 -20.03 -12.64 -7.93
CA ARG A 303 -21.41 -12.24 -8.24
C ARG A 303 -22.27 -12.09 -6.99
N GLU A 304 -21.87 -12.71 -5.89
CA GLU A 304 -22.48 -12.62 -4.56
C GLU A 304 -21.58 -11.82 -3.60
N TYR A 305 -20.78 -10.90 -4.15
CA TYR A 305 -19.90 -10.04 -3.37
C TYR A 305 -20.68 -9.18 -2.39
N ASN A 306 -20.29 -9.27 -1.11
CA ASN A 306 -20.83 -8.45 -0.04
C ASN A 306 -19.68 -7.66 0.62
N PRO A 307 -19.68 -6.32 0.54
CA PRO A 307 -18.62 -5.52 1.15
C PRO A 307 -18.52 -5.67 2.67
N LEU A 308 -19.62 -6.05 3.34
CA LEU A 308 -19.64 -6.26 4.80
C LEU A 308 -18.80 -7.46 5.24
N GLU A 309 -18.48 -8.35 4.30
CA GLU A 309 -17.69 -9.56 4.52
C GLU A 309 -16.20 -9.34 4.26
N ARG A 310 -15.78 -8.08 4.14
CA ARG A 310 -14.39 -7.69 3.92
C ARG A 310 -13.81 -7.02 5.16
N GLY A 311 -12.60 -7.44 5.53
CA GLY A 311 -11.90 -6.92 6.71
C GLY A 311 -11.75 -5.40 6.69
N TRP A 312 -11.55 -4.81 5.51
CA TRP A 312 -11.42 -3.35 5.39
C TRP A 312 -12.70 -2.60 5.78
N CYS A 313 -13.90 -3.13 5.51
CA CYS A 313 -15.13 -2.43 5.88
C CYS A 313 -15.41 -2.58 7.38
N MET A 314 -15.09 -3.75 7.95
CA MET A 314 -15.13 -3.96 9.40
C MET A 314 -14.24 -2.96 10.14
N GLU A 315 -12.97 -2.83 9.74
CA GLU A 315 -12.02 -1.90 10.40
C GLU A 315 -12.52 -0.45 10.36
N GLN A 316 -13.04 -0.03 9.20
CA GLN A 316 -13.63 1.29 9.01
C GLN A 316 -14.87 1.50 9.88
N ALA A 317 -15.78 0.54 9.92
CA ALA A 317 -17.04 0.62 10.68
C ALA A 317 -16.80 0.72 12.19
N LEU A 318 -15.83 -0.04 12.72
CA LEU A 318 -15.50 -0.03 14.14
C LEU A 318 -14.81 1.28 14.59
N ASN A 319 -14.24 2.05 13.66
CA ASN A 319 -13.48 3.27 13.96
C ASN A 319 -13.80 4.39 12.95
N PRO A 320 -15.05 4.90 12.93
CA PRO A 320 -15.56 5.71 11.82
C PRO A 320 -14.96 7.11 11.71
N ASP A 321 -14.25 7.59 12.73
CA ASP A 321 -13.69 8.95 12.77
C ASP A 321 -12.37 9.11 11.99
N LYS A 322 -11.79 8.01 11.50
CA LYS A 322 -10.48 8.00 10.84
C LYS A 322 -10.56 7.42 9.44
N VAL A 323 -9.64 7.87 8.59
CA VAL A 323 -9.35 7.17 7.33
C VAL A 323 -8.47 5.98 7.65
N HIS A 324 -8.90 4.80 7.22
CA HIS A 324 -8.17 3.56 7.41
C HIS A 324 -7.38 3.23 6.16
N TYR A 325 -6.20 2.67 6.37
CA TYR A 325 -5.42 2.01 5.34
C TYR A 325 -5.47 0.53 5.64
N VAL A 326 -5.89 -0.27 4.66
CA VAL A 326 -6.07 -1.71 4.84
C VAL A 326 -5.38 -2.45 3.70
N GLY A 327 -4.53 -3.39 4.05
CA GLY A 327 -3.73 -4.15 3.08
C GLY A 327 -2.30 -4.39 3.54
N PRO A 328 -1.49 -5.05 2.69
CA PRO A 328 -1.84 -5.41 1.32
C PRO A 328 -2.74 -6.66 1.30
N TYR A 329 -3.64 -6.77 0.32
CA TYR A 329 -4.48 -7.95 0.16
C TYR A 329 -4.77 -8.22 -1.33
N LEU A 330 -5.17 -9.45 -1.66
CA LEU A 330 -5.55 -9.83 -3.03
C LEU A 330 -6.94 -9.30 -3.37
N ASP A 331 -7.04 -8.61 -4.51
CA ASP A 331 -8.29 -8.13 -5.07
C ASP A 331 -9.30 -9.28 -5.18
N ALA A 332 -10.55 -8.99 -4.81
CA ALA A 332 -11.63 -9.94 -5.00
C ALA A 332 -11.92 -10.13 -6.49
N TRP A 333 -11.74 -9.10 -7.32
CA TRP A 333 -12.22 -9.10 -8.72
C TRP A 333 -11.15 -9.46 -9.75
N LYS A 334 -9.90 -9.60 -9.34
CA LYS A 334 -8.79 -9.94 -10.22
C LYS A 334 -7.78 -10.82 -9.51
N ASP A 335 -7.46 -11.94 -10.16
CA ASP A 335 -6.51 -12.89 -9.65
C ASP A 335 -5.09 -12.30 -9.59
N HIS A 336 -4.36 -12.62 -8.51
CA HIS A 336 -2.98 -12.16 -8.25
C HIS A 336 -2.77 -10.63 -8.36
N PHE A 337 -3.81 -9.84 -8.07
CA PHE A 337 -3.71 -8.37 -8.07
C PHE A 337 -3.73 -7.82 -6.65
N TRP A 338 -2.57 -7.37 -6.19
CA TRP A 338 -2.40 -6.85 -4.83
C TRP A 338 -2.84 -5.39 -4.73
N LEU A 339 -3.73 -5.14 -3.76
CA LEU A 339 -4.30 -3.84 -3.48
C LEU A 339 -4.02 -3.40 -2.04
N MET A 340 -4.07 -2.08 -1.86
CA MET A 340 -4.24 -1.42 -0.58
C MET A 340 -5.46 -0.50 -0.69
N THR A 341 -6.34 -0.59 0.29
CA THR A 341 -7.56 0.21 0.34
C THR A 341 -7.43 1.33 1.34
N LEU A 342 -7.83 2.52 0.93
CA LEU A 342 -8.08 3.65 1.80
C LEU A 342 -9.58 3.88 1.90
N GLY A 343 -10.09 4.12 3.10
CA GLY A 343 -11.53 4.29 3.25
C GLY A 343 -11.94 4.78 4.62
N GLN A 344 -13.23 5.11 4.73
CA GLN A 344 -13.83 5.56 5.98
C GLN A 344 -15.29 5.11 6.02
N ALA A 345 -15.76 4.75 7.21
CA ALA A 345 -17.16 4.40 7.39
C ALA A 345 -18.06 5.63 7.32
N VAL A 346 -19.23 5.40 6.75
CA VAL A 346 -20.34 6.35 6.69
C VAL A 346 -21.42 5.85 7.64
N TYR A 347 -21.66 6.64 8.68
CA TYR A 347 -22.84 6.52 9.52
C TYR A 347 -23.77 7.67 9.22
N ASP A 348 -25.07 7.38 9.15
CA ASP A 348 -26.06 8.40 8.87
C ASP A 348 -26.06 9.48 9.94
N ARG A 349 -26.15 10.74 9.51
CA ARG A 349 -26.02 11.87 10.43
C ARG A 349 -27.21 12.04 11.37
N LYS A 350 -28.40 11.55 10.97
CA LYS A 350 -29.66 11.73 11.70
C LYS A 350 -29.99 10.50 12.53
N THR A 351 -30.06 9.33 11.92
CA THR A 351 -30.37 8.05 12.56
C THR A 351 -29.16 7.50 13.30
N LYS A 352 -27.92 7.84 12.92
CA LYS A 352 -26.68 7.23 13.45
C LYS A 352 -26.53 5.74 13.12
N GLU A 353 -27.28 5.23 12.14
CA GLU A 353 -27.13 3.87 11.63
C GLU A 353 -25.98 3.76 10.63
N PHE A 354 -25.42 2.57 10.50
CA PHE A 354 -24.32 2.31 9.58
C PHE A 354 -24.82 2.24 8.13
N THR A 355 -24.38 3.19 7.31
CA THR A 355 -24.77 3.29 5.89
C THR A 355 -23.87 2.45 4.99
N GLY A 356 -22.57 2.42 5.28
CA GLY A 356 -21.59 1.72 4.46
C GLY A 356 -20.17 2.24 4.65
N CYS A 357 -19.28 1.86 3.73
CA CYS A 357 -17.86 2.20 3.72
C CYS A 357 -17.51 2.88 2.40
N THR A 358 -16.63 3.87 2.43
CA THR A 358 -16.01 4.41 1.20
C THR A 358 -14.72 3.66 0.91
N LEU A 359 -14.36 3.57 -0.37
CA LEU A 359 -13.19 2.83 -0.80
C LEU A 359 -12.44 3.59 -1.89
N LEU A 360 -11.12 3.63 -1.74
CA LEU A 360 -10.13 4.02 -2.74
C LEU A 360 -9.07 2.92 -2.76
N ASP A 361 -9.03 2.15 -3.84
CA ASP A 361 -8.02 1.11 -4.03
C ASP A 361 -6.82 1.66 -4.78
N ILE A 362 -5.63 1.33 -4.28
CA ILE A 362 -4.34 1.65 -4.88
C ILE A 362 -3.60 0.33 -5.12
N SER A 363 -3.02 0.18 -6.31
CA SER A 363 -2.23 -0.99 -6.65
C SER A 363 -0.93 -1.01 -5.84
N VAL A 364 -0.62 -2.14 -5.21
CA VAL A 364 0.67 -2.33 -4.53
C VAL A 364 1.83 -2.24 -5.52
N GLU A 365 1.65 -2.70 -6.77
CA GLU A 365 2.66 -2.53 -7.83
C GLU A 365 2.98 -1.06 -8.08
N HIS A 366 1.99 -0.18 -7.98
CA HIS A 366 2.22 1.25 -8.14
C HIS A 366 2.98 1.83 -6.94
N ILE A 367 2.59 1.45 -5.71
CA ILE A 367 3.31 1.83 -4.49
C ILE A 367 4.79 1.42 -4.57
N THR A 368 5.05 0.20 -5.05
CA THR A 368 6.39 -0.32 -5.34
C THR A 368 7.17 0.63 -6.26
N ARG A 369 6.62 0.99 -7.42
CA ARG A 369 7.29 1.90 -8.37
C ARG A 369 7.56 3.28 -7.77
N LEU A 370 6.63 3.80 -6.96
CA LEU A 370 6.81 5.08 -6.27
C LEU A 370 8.00 5.00 -5.31
N ILE A 371 8.07 3.97 -4.46
CA ILE A 371 9.17 3.82 -3.48
C ILE A 371 10.51 3.58 -4.19
N GLU A 372 10.53 2.76 -5.23
CA GLU A 372 11.73 2.49 -6.05
C GLU A 372 12.29 3.77 -6.68
N SER A 373 11.42 4.68 -7.11
CA SER A 373 11.83 5.96 -7.68
C SER A 373 12.49 6.91 -6.66
N ILE A 374 12.39 6.63 -5.37
CA ILE A 374 12.93 7.45 -4.26
C ILE A 374 14.21 6.82 -3.68
N ASN A 375 14.78 5.78 -4.31
CA ASN A 375 16.07 5.23 -3.90
C ASN A 375 17.17 6.30 -3.93
N ILE A 376 17.97 6.36 -2.86
CA ILE A 376 18.92 7.46 -2.61
C ILE A 376 20.28 7.16 -3.27
N THR A 377 20.70 5.91 -3.21
CA THR A 377 21.91 5.39 -3.86
C THR A 377 21.65 4.01 -4.46
N ASP A 378 22.51 3.60 -5.39
CA ASP A 378 22.46 2.25 -6.00
C ASP A 378 22.70 1.13 -4.97
N SER A 379 23.33 1.46 -3.83
CA SER A 379 23.57 0.56 -2.69
C SER A 379 22.50 0.62 -1.60
N SER A 380 21.44 1.42 -1.82
CA SER A 380 20.33 1.55 -0.89
C SER A 380 19.10 0.84 -1.43
N SER A 381 18.34 0.24 -0.52
CA SER A 381 17.00 -0.25 -0.82
C SER A 381 16.03 0.22 0.25
N ASN A 382 14.76 0.33 -0.13
CA ASN A 382 13.70 0.72 0.77
C ASN A 382 12.68 -0.41 0.90
N ALA A 383 12.10 -0.55 2.08
CA ALA A 383 10.91 -1.35 2.30
C ALA A 383 9.83 -0.46 2.93
N LEU A 384 8.58 -0.68 2.56
CA LEU A 384 7.41 -0.09 3.20
C LEU A 384 6.65 -1.18 3.92
N VAL A 385 6.37 -0.96 5.20
CA VAL A 385 5.77 -1.96 6.07
C VAL A 385 4.68 -1.33 6.92
N ARG A 386 3.61 -2.08 7.20
CA ARG A 386 2.49 -1.65 8.05
C ARG A 386 2.97 -1.40 9.48
N TRP A 387 2.36 -0.44 10.15
CA TRP A 387 2.57 -0.16 11.58
C TRP A 387 1.82 -1.15 12.50
N ASP A 388 1.68 -2.41 12.08
CA ASP A 388 1.06 -3.46 12.88
C ASP A 388 2.08 -4.15 13.80
N ASP A 389 1.70 -5.24 14.47
CA ASP A 389 2.59 -5.94 15.41
C ASP A 389 3.59 -6.87 14.75
N GLU A 390 3.44 -7.14 13.45
CA GLU A 390 4.30 -8.04 12.70
C GLU A 390 5.17 -7.32 11.66
N GLY A 391 4.85 -6.07 11.35
CA GLY A 391 5.47 -5.32 10.26
C GLY A 391 5.10 -5.94 8.91
N THR A 392 3.80 -6.08 8.63
CA THR A 392 3.33 -6.63 7.34
C THR A 392 3.92 -5.83 6.18
N VAL A 393 4.56 -6.51 5.25
CA VAL A 393 5.31 -5.87 4.15
C VAL A 393 4.35 -5.44 3.04
N ILE A 394 4.37 -4.16 2.69
CA ILE A 394 3.68 -3.56 1.53
C ILE A 394 4.63 -3.52 0.33
N TYR A 395 5.91 -3.28 0.57
CA TYR A 395 6.93 -3.30 -0.46
C TYR A 395 8.27 -3.71 0.13
N SER A 396 8.99 -4.55 -0.61
CA SER A 396 10.42 -4.84 -0.44
C SER A 396 10.96 -5.29 -1.80
N PRO A 397 12.22 -4.96 -2.18
CA PRO A 397 12.77 -5.36 -3.48
C PRO A 397 12.81 -6.87 -3.70
N LYS A 398 12.82 -7.66 -2.61
CA LYS A 398 12.82 -9.13 -2.66
C LYS A 398 11.43 -9.75 -2.50
N TRP A 399 10.38 -8.94 -2.31
CA TRP A 399 9.00 -9.41 -2.28
C TRP A 399 8.38 -9.29 -3.68
N ASP A 400 8.37 -10.40 -4.43
CA ASP A 400 7.73 -10.45 -5.74
C ASP A 400 6.22 -10.63 -5.60
N ILE A 401 5.51 -9.51 -5.65
CA ILE A 401 4.04 -9.47 -5.55
C ILE A 401 3.33 -10.23 -6.68
N LYS A 402 3.99 -10.50 -7.82
CA LYS A 402 3.37 -11.19 -8.96
C LYS A 402 3.23 -12.69 -8.72
N VAL A 403 4.04 -13.25 -7.82
CA VAL A 403 4.03 -14.67 -7.47
C VAL A 403 3.58 -14.93 -6.03
N ALA A 404 3.42 -13.88 -5.23
CA ALA A 404 2.97 -13.99 -3.85
C ALA A 404 1.48 -14.32 -3.77
N ASP A 405 1.15 -15.36 -3.01
CA ASP A 405 -0.21 -15.82 -2.71
C ASP A 405 -0.73 -15.33 -1.34
N ARG A 406 0.17 -14.77 -0.52
CA ARG A 406 -0.12 -14.22 0.81
C ARG A 406 0.84 -13.10 1.18
N THR A 407 0.45 -12.34 2.19
CA THR A 407 1.29 -11.32 2.79
C THR A 407 2.50 -11.95 3.48
N THR A 408 3.52 -11.14 3.70
CA THR A 408 4.72 -11.51 4.46
C THR A 408 5.06 -10.41 5.46
N THR A 409 6.03 -10.64 6.33
CA THR A 409 6.38 -9.75 7.45
C THR A 409 7.84 -9.37 7.38
N VAL A 410 8.23 -8.28 8.06
CA VAL A 410 9.62 -7.78 8.08
C VAL A 410 10.63 -8.83 8.54
N SER A 411 10.17 -9.78 9.35
CA SER A 411 10.99 -10.84 9.93
C SER A 411 11.21 -12.04 9.00
N ASP A 412 10.61 -12.07 7.81
CA ASP A 412 10.81 -13.15 6.84
C ASP A 412 12.26 -13.13 6.31
N PRO A 413 13.07 -14.17 6.60
CA PRO A 413 14.47 -14.20 6.20
C PRO A 413 14.67 -14.18 4.68
N LYS A 414 13.66 -14.59 3.89
CA LYS A 414 13.74 -14.57 2.42
C LYS A 414 13.77 -13.16 1.85
N LEU A 415 13.20 -12.18 2.57
CA LEU A 415 13.16 -10.80 2.13
C LEU A 415 14.50 -10.09 2.30
N GLY A 416 15.41 -10.64 3.11
CA GLY A 416 16.72 -10.06 3.36
C GLY A 416 16.68 -8.61 3.84
N ILE A 417 15.60 -8.20 4.52
CA ILE A 417 15.46 -6.85 5.12
C ILE A 417 16.48 -6.67 6.26
N GLY A 418 16.86 -7.77 6.92
CA GLY A 418 17.88 -7.77 7.97
C GLY A 418 17.38 -7.31 9.34
N ILE A 419 16.06 -7.28 9.55
CA ILE A 419 15.39 -6.85 10.78
C ILE A 419 14.65 -8.05 11.38
N SER A 420 14.80 -8.28 12.69
CA SER A 420 13.96 -9.24 13.43
C SER A 420 12.64 -8.61 13.87
N LYS A 421 11.68 -9.41 14.35
CA LYS A 421 10.43 -8.89 14.92
C LYS A 421 10.72 -7.96 16.11
N GLU A 422 11.71 -8.30 16.93
CA GLU A 422 12.15 -7.50 18.08
C GLU A 422 12.74 -6.16 17.65
N ASP A 423 13.63 -6.17 16.64
CA ASP A 423 14.22 -4.95 16.07
C ASP A 423 13.10 -4.02 15.54
N PHE A 424 12.08 -4.56 14.86
CA PHE A 424 10.94 -3.78 14.37
C PHE A 424 10.09 -3.19 15.51
N VAL A 425 9.79 -3.97 16.54
CA VAL A 425 9.06 -3.50 17.72
C VAL A 425 9.84 -2.42 18.46
N GLU A 426 11.17 -2.55 18.56
CA GLU A 426 12.04 -1.52 19.14
C GLU A 426 11.93 -0.21 18.35
N MET A 427 12.02 -0.26 17.01
CA MET A 427 11.84 0.91 16.15
C MET A 427 10.45 1.55 16.29
N LYS A 428 9.40 0.73 16.43
CA LYS A 428 8.00 1.20 16.60
C LYS A 428 7.82 1.97 17.91
N ASN A 429 8.56 1.56 18.95
CA ASN A 429 8.47 2.09 20.30
C ASN A 429 9.48 3.21 20.61
N LEU A 430 10.23 3.69 19.63
CA LEU A 430 11.15 4.83 19.81
C LEU A 430 10.42 6.11 20.27
N VAL A 431 9.16 6.24 19.87
CA VAL A 431 8.28 7.36 20.23
C VAL A 431 6.91 6.82 20.61
N ASP A 432 6.38 7.25 21.74
CA ASP A 432 4.98 7.01 22.10
C ASP A 432 4.07 8.06 21.44
N PHE A 433 3.51 7.71 20.28
CA PHE A 433 2.56 8.57 19.56
C PHE A 433 1.19 8.67 20.25
N SER A 434 0.98 8.02 21.39
CA SER A 434 -0.22 8.19 22.23
C SER A 434 -0.06 9.29 23.29
N ALA A 435 1.16 9.79 23.50
CA ALA A 435 1.47 10.88 24.42
C ALA A 435 1.88 12.16 23.67
N PRO A 436 1.89 13.33 24.32
CA PRO A 436 2.43 14.56 23.72
C PRO A 436 3.90 14.37 23.29
N TRP A 437 4.19 14.70 22.03
CA TRP A 437 5.52 14.66 21.43
C TRP A 437 5.82 15.99 20.70
N ASN A 438 7.08 16.25 20.37
CA ASN A 438 7.43 17.32 19.43
C ASN A 438 8.26 16.77 18.27
N PHE A 439 8.13 17.40 17.11
CA PHE A 439 8.72 16.91 15.87
C PHE A 439 10.25 16.71 15.97
N THR A 440 10.97 17.62 16.63
CA THR A 440 12.43 17.51 16.79
C THR A 440 12.82 16.26 17.58
N GLN A 441 12.11 15.95 18.67
CA GLN A 441 12.34 14.73 19.45
C GLN A 441 12.07 13.47 18.62
N VAL A 442 10.99 13.46 17.85
CA VAL A 442 10.69 12.33 16.96
C VAL A 442 11.77 12.15 15.92
N TYR A 443 12.16 13.24 15.25
CA TYR A 443 13.25 13.23 14.28
C TYR A 443 14.55 12.71 14.89
N GLU A 444 14.97 13.22 16.04
CA GLU A 444 16.20 12.79 16.72
C GLU A 444 16.14 11.33 17.20
N ALA A 445 14.99 10.86 17.68
CA ALA A 445 14.81 9.48 18.12
C ALA A 445 15.05 8.48 16.97
N TYR A 446 14.37 8.69 15.84
CA TYR A 446 14.57 7.87 14.65
C TYR A 446 15.94 8.09 14.02
N ALA A 447 16.47 9.31 14.05
CA ALA A 447 17.77 9.60 13.47
C ALA A 447 18.92 8.90 14.20
N ASN A 448 18.79 8.70 15.52
CA ASN A 448 19.81 8.03 16.32
C ASN A 448 19.64 6.50 16.35
N ALA A 449 18.49 5.97 15.95
CA ALA A 449 18.17 4.55 15.99
C ALA A 449 18.61 3.78 14.73
N VAL A 450 19.91 3.79 14.44
CA VAL A 450 20.49 3.04 13.30
C VAL A 450 20.92 1.65 13.74
N ILE A 451 20.28 0.60 13.21
CA ILE A 451 20.65 -0.78 13.47
C ILE A 451 21.82 -1.19 12.56
N ARG A 452 22.81 -1.89 13.13
CA ARG A 452 23.99 -2.39 12.41
C ARG A 452 24.04 -3.92 12.46
N ARG A 453 24.16 -4.56 11.30
CA ARG A 453 24.30 -6.02 11.15
C ARG A 453 25.35 -6.32 10.07
N GLY A 454 26.59 -6.61 10.48
CA GLY A 454 27.69 -6.82 9.52
C GLY A 454 27.96 -5.55 8.71
N SER A 455 27.93 -5.66 7.37
CA SER A 455 28.05 -4.56 6.41
C SER A 455 26.73 -3.81 6.16
N THR A 456 25.62 -4.27 6.74
CA THR A 456 24.30 -3.68 6.53
C THR A 456 23.96 -2.67 7.62
N ARG A 457 23.47 -1.51 7.20
CA ARG A 457 22.97 -0.44 8.08
C ARG A 457 21.51 -0.16 7.76
N ILE A 458 20.71 -0.01 8.80
CA ILE A 458 19.25 0.05 8.69
C ILE A 458 18.76 1.28 9.45
N SER A 459 17.91 2.06 8.79
CA SER A 459 17.23 3.22 9.36
C SER A 459 15.74 3.12 9.08
N ALA A 460 14.91 3.71 9.93
CA ALA A 460 13.48 3.71 9.74
C ALA A 460 12.84 5.06 10.05
N TYR A 461 11.66 5.31 9.49
CA TYR A 461 10.88 6.50 9.80
C TYR A 461 9.37 6.25 9.60
N PRO A 462 8.49 6.81 10.47
CA PRO A 462 7.03 6.67 10.34
C PRO A 462 6.47 7.31 9.06
N VAL A 463 5.37 6.74 8.57
CA VAL A 463 4.56 7.23 7.43
C VAL A 463 3.07 7.14 7.81
N PRO A 464 2.24 8.16 7.54
CA PRO A 464 2.64 9.47 7.03
C PRO A 464 3.56 10.18 8.02
N MET A 465 4.32 11.17 7.54
CA MET A 465 5.18 12.01 8.37
C MET A 465 4.41 12.56 9.58
N PRO A 466 5.00 12.53 10.79
CA PRO A 466 4.44 13.24 11.94
C PRO A 466 4.30 14.74 11.60
N PRO A 467 3.16 15.38 11.94
CA PRO A 467 3.01 16.82 11.77
C PRO A 467 4.05 17.60 12.59
N GLU A 468 4.29 18.86 12.22
CA GLU A 468 5.25 19.72 12.95
C GLU A 468 4.79 19.98 14.39
N ASP A 469 3.47 20.18 14.55
CA ASP A 469 2.79 20.33 15.83
C ASP A 469 2.18 19.00 16.29
N TYR A 470 2.09 18.82 17.60
CA TYR A 470 1.43 17.65 18.18
C TYR A 470 -0.04 17.59 17.74
N ASP A 471 -0.41 16.47 17.11
CA ASP A 471 -1.78 16.12 16.78
C ASP A 471 -2.17 14.85 17.53
N GLU A 472 -3.13 14.98 18.46
CA GLU A 472 -3.64 13.85 19.26
C GLU A 472 -4.24 12.75 18.38
N SER A 473 -4.71 13.08 17.18
CA SER A 473 -5.28 12.13 16.24
C SER A 473 -4.25 11.43 15.37
N TYR A 474 -3.01 11.94 15.28
CA TYR A 474 -1.96 11.37 14.45
C TYR A 474 -1.53 10.00 14.96
N ARG A 475 -1.58 9.01 14.09
CA ARG A 475 -0.96 7.69 14.30
C ARG A 475 -0.23 7.31 13.02
N PRO A 476 1.01 6.79 13.11
CA PRO A 476 1.66 6.22 11.94
C PRO A 476 0.89 5.00 11.45
N GLU A 477 0.81 4.86 10.13
CA GLU A 477 0.12 3.74 9.45
C GLU A 477 1.12 2.76 8.83
N PHE A 478 2.29 3.28 8.49
CA PHE A 478 3.39 2.54 7.91
C PHE A 478 4.73 3.02 8.47
N MET A 479 5.78 2.29 8.15
CA MET A 479 7.16 2.63 8.41
C MET A 479 7.94 2.41 7.11
N ILE A 480 8.74 3.40 6.71
CA ILE A 480 9.78 3.17 5.71
C ILE A 480 11.00 2.65 6.44
N ILE A 481 11.56 1.57 5.92
CA ILE A 481 12.82 1.00 6.34
C ILE A 481 13.80 1.17 5.18
N SER A 482 14.85 1.96 5.38
CA SER A 482 15.94 2.11 4.40
C SER A 482 17.14 1.27 4.82
N ILE A 483 17.57 0.40 3.91
CA ILE A 483 18.64 -0.57 4.08
C ILE A 483 19.81 -0.13 3.20
N PHE A 484 21.01 -0.14 3.77
CA PHE A 484 22.23 0.23 3.06
C PHE A 484 23.27 -0.86 3.23
N GLU A 485 23.78 -1.37 2.12
CA GLU A 485 24.85 -2.37 2.09
C GLU A 485 26.18 -1.64 1.83
N GLU A 486 27.17 -1.83 2.70
CA GLU A 486 28.55 -1.46 2.41
C GLU A 486 29.07 -2.36 1.27
N SER A 487 29.41 -1.77 0.13
CA SER A 487 30.07 -2.49 -0.97
C SER A 487 31.47 -2.87 -0.53
N ASP A 488 31.76 -4.18 -0.49
CA ASP A 488 33.08 -4.75 -0.20
C ASP A 488 34.18 -4.32 -1.20
#